data_AF-A0A512MCL9-F1
#
_entry.id   AF-A0A512MCL9-F1
#
_cell.length_a   1.000
_cell.length_b   1.000
_cell.length_c   1.000
_cell.angle_alpha   90.00
_cell.angle_beta   90.00
_cell.angle_gamma   90.00
#
_symmetry.space_group_name_H-M   'P 1'
#
loop_
_entity.id
_entity.type
_entity.pdbx_description
1 polymer ?
#
loop_
_entity_poly.entity_id
_entity_poly.type
_entity_poly.pdbx_seq_one_letter_code
_entity_poly.pdbx_strand_id
1 'polypeptide(L)'
;MKTSLKTKALCVLAGAILGGSLVGGYDFLLRLGIEHHYQELETFFRGRVGEREVLGISYFDYHGIGFLQGNDWKVVLQDENGRRIMIHQNQSSFQESIPHQPKVEIQGDDILIDDGEVKLRVTVN
;
A
#
# COMPACT_ATOMS: atom_id res chain seq x y z
N MET A 1 -47.84 -18.92 21.60
CA MET A 1 -47.19 -18.31 22.78
C MET A 1 -47.39 -16.80 22.75
N LYS A 2 -48.09 -16.21 23.74
CA LYS A 2 -48.18 -14.74 23.89
C LYS A 2 -46.96 -14.28 24.69
N THR A 3 -46.00 -13.61 24.06
CA THR A 3 -44.84 -13.04 24.76
C THR A 3 -45.27 -11.86 25.63
N SER A 4 -44.88 -11.87 26.91
CA SER A 4 -45.22 -10.79 27.84
C SER A 4 -44.56 -9.46 27.42
N LEU A 5 -45.11 -8.33 27.85
CA LEU A 5 -44.56 -6.99 27.59
C LEU A 5 -43.09 -6.89 28.04
N LYS A 6 -42.73 -7.53 29.16
CA LYS A 6 -41.35 -7.60 29.67
C LYS A 6 -40.41 -8.33 28.72
N THR A 7 -40.88 -9.42 28.10
CA THR A 7 -40.10 -10.21 27.14
C THR A 7 -39.86 -9.41 25.85
N LYS A 8 -40.86 -8.67 25.37
CA LYS A 8 -40.71 -7.79 24.20
C LYS A 8 -39.70 -6.68 24.46
N ALA A 9 -39.78 -6.02 25.62
CA ALA A 9 -38.82 -4.98 26.01
C ALA A 9 -37.38 -5.53 26.13
N LEU A 10 -37.22 -6.73 26.68
CA LEU A 10 -35.91 -7.39 26.79
C LEU A 10 -35.31 -7.72 25.41
N CYS A 11 -36.12 -8.22 24.46
CA CYS A 11 -35.67 -8.47 23.10
C CYS A 11 -35.26 -7.20 22.35
N VAL A 12 -35.99 -6.10 22.56
CA VAL A 12 -35.64 -4.79 21.97
C VAL A 12 -34.31 -4.27 22.54
N LEU A 13 -34.11 -4.37 23.86
CA LEU A 13 -32.85 -3.99 24.50
C LEU A 13 -31.67 -4.86 24.03
N ALA A 14 -31.87 -6.19 23.96
CA ALA A 14 -30.85 -7.10 23.46
C ALA A 14 -30.49 -6.81 21.99
N GLY A 15 -31.50 -6.54 21.15
CA GLY A 15 -31.28 -6.13 19.75
C GLY A 15 -30.55 -4.79 19.63
N ALA A 16 -30.86 -3.83 20.48
CA ALA A 16 -30.17 -2.53 20.51
C ALA A 16 -28.71 -2.66 20.97
N ILE A 17 -28.42 -3.51 21.97
CA ILE A 17 -27.06 -3.80 22.42
C ILE A 17 -26.27 -4.51 21.31
N LEU A 18 -26.82 -5.56 20.71
CA LEU A 18 -26.16 -6.31 19.63
C LEU A 18 -25.92 -5.42 18.40
N GLY A 19 -26.91 -4.64 17.99
CA GLY A 19 -26.77 -3.69 16.88
C GLY A 19 -25.74 -2.61 17.19
N GLY A 20 -25.78 -2.05 18.40
CA GLY A 20 -24.80 -1.05 18.86
C GLY A 20 -23.38 -1.59 18.92
N SER A 21 -23.19 -2.82 19.40
CA SER A 21 -21.88 -3.49 19.44
C SER A 21 -21.34 -3.82 18.04
N LEU A 22 -22.21 -4.21 17.10
CA LEU A 22 -21.79 -4.46 15.72
C LEU A 22 -21.37 -3.18 15.01
N VAL A 23 -22.17 -2.11 15.14
CA VAL A 23 -21.84 -0.81 14.52
C VAL A 23 -20.60 -0.20 15.19
N GLY A 24 -20.51 -0.23 16.52
CA GLY A 24 -19.35 0.26 17.26
C GLY A 24 -18.08 -0.55 16.98
N GLY A 25 -18.20 -1.88 16.86
CA GLY A 25 -17.09 -2.75 16.48
C GLY A 25 -16.61 -2.50 15.05
N TYR A 26 -17.53 -2.31 14.11
CA TYR A 26 -17.19 -1.93 12.73
C TYR A 26 -16.51 -0.56 12.67
N ASP A 27 -17.06 0.46 13.35
CA ASP A 27 -16.45 1.80 13.40
C ASP A 27 -15.06 1.76 14.05
N PHE A 28 -14.89 0.98 15.13
CA PHE A 28 -13.61 0.79 15.78
C PHE A 28 -12.57 0.14 14.86
N LEU A 29 -12.94 -0.93 14.15
CA LEU A 29 -12.05 -1.59 13.17
C LEU A 29 -11.71 -0.67 12.00
N LEU A 30 -12.68 0.11 11.53
CA LEU A 30 -12.50 1.05 10.43
C LEU A 30 -11.57 2.20 10.85
N ARG A 31 -11.71 2.72 12.06
CA ARG A 31 -10.77 3.72 12.63
C ARG A 31 -9.37 3.15 12.83
N LEU A 32 -9.23 1.93 13.34
CA LEU A 32 -7.92 1.27 13.40
C LEU A 32 -7.31 1.07 12.00
N GLY A 33 -8.13 0.80 10.98
CA GLY A 33 -7.65 0.68 9.60
C GLY A 33 -7.19 2.01 8.98
N ILE A 34 -7.88 3.12 9.28
CA ILE A 34 -7.59 4.45 8.72
C ILE A 34 -6.49 5.19 9.50
N GLU A 35 -6.47 5.09 10.83
CA GLU A 35 -5.56 5.86 11.69
C GLU A 35 -4.15 5.25 11.78
N HIS A 36 -3.96 4.00 11.35
CA HIS A 36 -2.66 3.34 11.25
C HIS A 36 -2.10 3.39 9.83
N HIS A 37 -2.07 4.57 9.22
CA HIS A 37 -1.23 4.79 8.04
C HIS A 37 0.24 4.63 8.46
N TYR A 38 0.88 3.61 7.91
CA TYR A 38 2.28 3.32 8.16
C TYR A 38 3.01 3.31 6.83
N GLN A 39 3.56 4.48 6.50
CA GLN A 39 5.01 4.64 6.32
C GLN A 39 5.41 5.18 4.95
N GLU A 40 6.05 6.36 4.95
CA GLU A 40 6.88 6.86 3.85
C GLU A 40 8.33 6.38 4.09
N LEU A 41 8.73 5.28 3.46
CA LEU A 41 10.15 4.94 3.32
C LEU A 41 10.65 5.46 1.98
N GLU A 42 11.38 6.58 2.02
CA GLU A 42 12.12 7.07 0.87
C GLU A 42 13.51 6.42 0.86
N THR A 43 13.83 5.65 -0.18
CA THR A 43 15.20 5.21 -0.42
C THR A 43 15.75 5.85 -1.68
N PHE A 44 16.79 6.65 -1.48
CA PHE A 44 17.57 7.24 -2.54
C PHE A 44 18.55 6.21 -3.08
N PHE A 45 18.59 6.08 -4.39
CA PHE A 45 19.59 5.27 -5.07
C PHE A 45 20.25 6.08 -6.19
N ARG A 46 21.50 5.71 -6.47
CA ARG A 46 22.32 6.29 -7.51
C ARG A 46 23.03 5.16 -8.22
N GLY A 47 23.05 5.20 -9.53
CA GLY A 47 23.89 4.31 -10.30
C GLY A 47 24.12 4.81 -11.70
N ARG A 48 24.74 3.96 -12.52
CA ARG A 48 25.15 4.32 -13.87
C ARG A 48 24.52 3.33 -14.85
N VAL A 49 23.85 3.85 -15.87
CA VAL A 49 23.23 3.08 -16.95
C VAL A 49 23.96 3.44 -18.24
N GLY A 50 24.74 2.49 -18.76
CA GLY A 50 25.76 2.79 -19.77
C GLY A 50 26.75 3.85 -19.27
N GLU A 51 26.88 4.96 -20.01
CA GLU A 51 27.72 6.09 -19.61
C GLU A 51 27.01 7.15 -18.76
N ARG A 52 25.67 7.09 -18.64
CA ARG A 52 24.86 8.12 -17.98
C ARG A 52 24.62 7.82 -16.52
N GLU A 53 24.64 8.87 -15.70
CA GLU A 53 24.24 8.78 -14.31
C GLU A 53 22.73 8.82 -14.17
N VAL A 54 22.18 7.94 -13.33
CA VAL A 54 20.76 7.91 -12.99
C VAL A 54 20.61 8.00 -11.49
N LEU A 55 19.80 8.95 -11.06
CA LEU A 55 19.38 9.13 -9.68
C LEU A 55 17.93 8.68 -9.56
N GLY A 56 17.58 8.08 -8.45
CA GLY A 56 16.19 7.75 -8.22
C GLY A 56 15.80 7.63 -6.77
N ILE A 57 14.49 7.62 -6.57
CA ILE A 57 13.86 7.50 -5.26
C ILE A 57 12.80 6.42 -5.37
N SER A 58 12.89 5.43 -4.48
CA SER A 58 11.89 4.39 -4.29
C SER A 58 11.02 4.78 -3.10
N TYR A 59 9.71 4.75 -3.31
CA TYR A 59 8.67 5.07 -2.34
C TYR A 59 7.79 3.84 -2.14
N PHE A 60 7.47 3.58 -0.90
CA PHE A 60 6.48 2.59 -0.51
C PHE A 60 5.50 3.27 0.44
N ASP A 61 4.21 3.11 0.19
CA ASP A 61 3.14 3.58 1.04
C ASP A 61 2.30 2.37 1.48
N TYR A 62 2.17 2.22 2.80
CA TYR A 62 1.44 1.12 3.40
C TYR A 62 0.34 1.59 4.36
N HIS A 63 -0.85 1.08 4.09
CA HIS A 63 -2.05 1.38 4.85
C HIS A 63 -2.37 0.24 5.82
N GLY A 64 -1.70 0.26 6.99
CA GLY A 64 -2.16 -0.39 8.22
C GLY A 64 -2.78 -1.77 8.08
N ILE A 65 -3.91 -2.00 8.75
CA ILE A 65 -4.60 -3.31 8.73
C ILE A 65 -5.00 -3.65 7.27
N GLY A 66 -4.27 -4.58 6.66
CA GLY A 66 -4.18 -4.86 5.22
C GLY A 66 -5.41 -5.45 4.54
N PHE A 67 -6.59 -4.86 4.74
CA PHE A 67 -7.84 -5.33 4.14
C PHE A 67 -8.61 -4.28 3.34
N LEU A 68 -8.26 -2.99 3.43
CA LEU A 68 -9.10 -1.91 2.87
C LEU A 68 -8.43 -1.08 1.76
N GLN A 69 -7.10 -0.98 1.78
CA GLN A 69 -6.34 -0.24 0.76
C GLN A 69 -5.20 -1.10 0.21
N GLY A 70 -4.91 -0.91 -1.08
CA GLY A 70 -3.80 -1.57 -1.75
C GLY A 70 -2.45 -1.09 -1.23
N ASN A 71 -1.41 -1.88 -1.47
CA ASN A 71 -0.04 -1.41 -1.34
C ASN A 71 0.28 -0.55 -2.55
N ASP A 72 0.82 0.63 -2.29
CA ASP A 72 1.24 1.55 -3.34
C ASP A 72 2.75 1.71 -3.30
N TRP A 73 3.40 1.45 -4.43
CA TRP A 73 4.81 1.79 -4.57
C TRP A 73 5.08 2.59 -5.82
N LYS A 74 6.13 3.39 -5.73
CA LYS A 74 6.51 4.30 -6.79
C LYS A 74 8.02 4.38 -6.88
N VAL A 75 8.53 4.29 -8.09
CA VAL A 75 9.95 4.53 -8.38
C VAL A 75 10.04 5.71 -9.32
N VAL A 76 10.85 6.70 -8.93
CA VAL A 76 11.11 7.88 -9.75
C VAL A 76 12.57 7.89 -10.12
N LEU A 77 12.84 7.95 -11.42
CA LEU A 77 14.17 8.00 -12.01
C LEU A 77 14.37 9.36 -12.65
N GLN A 78 15.56 9.93 -12.54
CA GLN A 78 15.95 11.17 -13.17
C GLN A 78 17.35 11.05 -13.77
N ASP A 79 17.48 11.47 -15.02
CA ASP A 79 18.79 11.55 -15.69
C ASP A 79 19.49 12.90 -15.44
N GLU A 80 20.75 12.98 -15.86
CA GLU A 80 21.58 14.19 -15.80
C GLU A 80 21.01 15.40 -16.56
N ASN A 81 20.11 15.15 -17.54
CA ASN A 81 19.44 16.18 -18.33
C ASN A 81 18.11 16.62 -17.71
N GLY A 82 17.76 16.10 -16.53
CA GLY A 82 16.51 16.39 -15.83
C GLY A 82 15.28 15.66 -16.37
N ARG A 83 15.45 14.71 -17.30
CA ARG A 83 14.34 13.87 -17.79
C ARG A 83 13.95 12.90 -16.70
N ARG A 84 12.65 12.81 -16.42
CA ARG A 84 12.11 12.03 -15.31
C ARG A 84 11.23 10.90 -15.82
N ILE A 85 11.45 9.69 -15.30
CA ILE A 85 10.58 8.52 -15.52
C ILE A 85 9.97 8.18 -14.17
N MET A 86 8.66 7.98 -14.15
CA MET A 86 7.91 7.60 -12.95
C MET A 86 7.20 6.29 -13.23
N ILE A 87 7.46 5.32 -12.37
CA ILE A 87 6.84 4.00 -12.39
C ILE A 87 6.00 3.92 -11.13
N HIS A 88 4.76 3.52 -11.29
CA HIS A 88 3.80 3.43 -10.19
C HIS A 88 3.08 2.11 -10.32
N GLN A 89 3.05 1.36 -9.22
CA GLN A 89 2.26 0.14 -9.11
C GLN A 89 1.35 0.28 -7.90
N ASN A 90 0.06 0.02 -8.14
CA ASN A 90 -0.94 -0.14 -7.10
C ASN A 90 -1.40 -1.59 -7.16
N GLN A 91 -1.13 -2.36 -6.10
CA GLN A 91 -1.59 -3.74 -6.00
C GLN A 91 -2.54 -3.91 -4.81
N SER A 92 -3.57 -4.73 -4.99
CA SER A 92 -4.47 -5.06 -3.89
C SER A 92 -3.73 -5.87 -2.82
N SER A 93 -3.91 -5.49 -1.56
CA SER A 93 -3.30 -6.12 -0.38
C SER A 93 -3.64 -7.61 -0.20
N PHE A 94 -4.63 -8.12 -0.94
CA PHE A 94 -4.98 -9.55 -0.91
C PHE A 94 -4.02 -10.45 -1.73
N GLN A 95 -3.18 -9.87 -2.59
CA GLN A 95 -2.31 -10.64 -3.49
C GLN A 95 -0.85 -10.76 -3.03
N GLU A 96 -0.36 -9.85 -2.20
CA GLU A 96 1.00 -9.91 -1.67
C GLU A 96 1.04 -10.45 -0.23
N SER A 97 1.93 -11.40 0.00
CA SER A 97 2.12 -12.01 1.31
C SER A 97 2.83 -11.10 2.32
N ILE A 98 3.59 -10.08 1.89
CA ILE A 98 4.29 -9.14 2.79
C ILE A 98 4.46 -7.78 2.09
N PRO A 99 3.97 -6.66 2.68
CA PRO A 99 4.26 -5.31 2.20
C PRO A 99 5.77 -5.03 2.26
N HIS A 100 6.37 -4.63 1.15
CA HIS A 100 7.81 -4.35 1.10
C HIS A 100 8.13 -3.21 0.13
N GLN A 101 9.22 -2.50 0.42
CA GLN A 101 9.73 -1.47 -0.46
C GLN A 101 10.40 -2.11 -1.69
N PRO A 102 10.06 -1.68 -2.92
CA PRO A 102 10.59 -2.33 -4.11
C PRO A 102 12.09 -2.07 -4.21
N LYS A 103 12.83 -3.17 -4.34
CA LYS A 103 14.28 -3.16 -4.53
C LYS A 103 14.61 -2.68 -5.93
N VAL A 104 15.51 -1.73 -6.07
CA VAL A 104 15.98 -1.25 -7.37
C VAL A 104 17.43 -1.68 -7.59
N GLU A 105 17.66 -2.41 -8.68
CA GLU A 105 18.99 -2.82 -9.11
C GLU A 105 19.29 -2.27 -10.51
N ILE A 106 20.53 -1.85 -10.72
CA ILE A 106 21.00 -1.39 -12.03
C ILE A 106 22.02 -2.41 -12.55
N GLN A 107 21.71 -3.04 -13.68
CA GLN A 107 22.53 -4.06 -14.31
C GLN A 107 22.82 -3.68 -15.76
N GLY A 108 23.96 -3.02 -15.98
CA GLY A 108 24.34 -2.53 -17.31
C GLY A 108 23.38 -1.45 -17.80
N ASP A 109 22.66 -1.76 -18.89
CA ASP A 109 21.66 -0.86 -19.50
C ASP A 109 20.22 -1.09 -18.99
N ASP A 110 20.06 -2.09 -18.11
CA ASP A 110 18.77 -2.50 -17.57
C ASP A 110 18.63 -2.02 -16.11
N ILE A 111 17.47 -1.48 -15.77
CA ILE A 111 17.02 -1.18 -14.40
C ILE A 111 15.99 -2.24 -14.04
N LEU A 112 16.29 -3.03 -13.02
CA LEU A 112 15.43 -4.08 -12.48
C LEU A 112 14.78 -3.57 -11.20
N ILE A 113 13.47 -3.73 -11.09
CA ILE A 113 12.69 -3.33 -9.94
C ILE A 113 11.96 -4.57 -9.42
N ASP A 114 11.98 -4.72 -8.10
CA ASP A 114 11.35 -5.81 -7.37
C ASP A 114 11.81 -7.18 -7.86
N ASP A 115 13.11 -7.45 -7.65
CA ASP A 115 13.81 -8.67 -8.10
C ASP A 115 13.61 -9.03 -9.59
N GLY A 116 13.27 -8.03 -10.41
CA GLY A 116 13.12 -8.15 -11.85
C GLY A 116 11.67 -8.34 -12.34
N GLU A 117 10.66 -8.20 -11.48
CA GLU A 117 9.25 -8.15 -11.89
C GLU A 117 9.03 -7.04 -12.93
N VAL A 118 9.58 -5.86 -12.68
CA VAL A 118 9.59 -4.76 -13.64
C VAL A 118 11.00 -4.56 -14.17
N LYS A 119 11.15 -4.71 -15.49
CA LYS A 119 12.41 -4.49 -16.19
C LYS A 119 12.29 -3.31 -17.15
N LEU A 120 13.07 -2.26 -16.88
CA LEU A 120 13.23 -1.14 -17.80
C LEU A 120 14.58 -1.22 -18.50
N ARG A 121 14.58 -1.05 -19.82
CA ARG A 121 15.80 -0.89 -20.61
C ARG A 121 15.96 0.56 -21.01
N VAL A 122 17.07 1.18 -20.64
CA VAL A 122 17.38 2.54 -21.08
C VAL A 122 18.07 2.43 -22.44
N THR A 123 17.38 2.91 -23.49
CA THR A 123 18.00 3.05 -24.80
C THR A 123 18.56 4.46 -24.91
N VAL A 124 19.89 4.56 -24.89
CA VAL A 124 20.59 5.82 -25.09
C VAL A 124 20.79 6.02 -26.60
N ASN A 125 19.97 6.89 -27.20
CA ASN A 125 20.23 7.44 -28.52
C ASN A 125 21.17 8.64 -28.43
#